data_AF-A0A6M2C5P5-F1
#
_entry.id   AF-A0A6M2C5P5-F1
#
_cell.length_a   1.000
_cell.length_b   1.000
_cell.length_c   1.000
_cell.angle_alpha   90.00
_cell.angle_beta   90.00
_cell.angle_gamma   90.00
#
_symmetry.space_group_name_H-M   'P 1'
#
loop_
_entity.id
_entity.type
_entity.pdbx_description
1 polymer ?
#
loop_
_entity_poly.entity_id
_entity_poly.type
_entity_poly.pdbx_seq_one_letter_code
_entity_poly.pdbx_strand_id
1 'polypeptide(L)'
;MIDKLFYIIYNSYYKHGEYKNDNPSLTVGGIFVGCFFGIGLSIKSIINFTNPLFDPVNNPAAKASKPLMLLVTLICGVLVYFVFYHNKRHQKIYEQFKEDGFLNSKLAKYLAFTTAILIIISPLILALLYNKICRGYWV
;
A
#
# COMPACT_ATOMS: atom_id res chain seq x y z
N MET A 1 4.34 13.48 3.65
CA MET A 1 3.88 12.38 4.51
C MET A 1 4.34 11.02 3.98
N ILE A 2 4.13 10.74 2.69
CA ILE A 2 4.54 9.47 2.07
C ILE A 2 6.06 9.23 2.11
N ASP A 3 6.87 10.28 1.91
CA ASP A 3 8.35 10.19 1.99
C ASP A 3 8.84 9.83 3.41
N LYS A 4 8.15 10.31 4.45
CA LYS A 4 8.45 9.93 5.85
C LYS A 4 8.10 8.46 6.12
N LEU A 5 6.95 8.01 5.62
CA LEU A 5 6.53 6.61 5.74
C LEU A 5 7.52 5.69 5.01
N PHE A 6 7.92 6.08 3.80
CA PHE A 6 8.93 5.38 3.01
C PHE A 6 10.24 5.30 3.78
N TYR A 7 10.72 6.43 4.31
CA TYR A 7 11.94 6.49 5.11
C TYR A 7 11.90 5.53 6.30
N ILE A 8 10.83 5.56 7.11
CA ILE A 8 10.72 4.74 8.33
C ILE A 8 10.79 3.24 8.00
N ILE A 9 10.07 2.81 6.95
CA ILE A 9 10.06 1.41 6.51
C ILE A 9 11.44 1.06 5.92
N TYR A 10 11.99 1.92 5.05
CA TYR A 10 13.31 1.73 4.44
C TYR A 10 14.44 1.61 5.48
N ASN A 11 14.50 2.52 6.45
CA ASN A 11 15.45 2.53 7.57
C ASN A 11 15.25 1.35 8.56
N SER A 12 14.15 0.62 8.45
CA SER A 12 13.98 -0.63 9.22
C SER A 12 14.72 -1.80 8.58
N TYR A 13 14.89 -1.77 7.25
CA TYR A 13 15.64 -2.77 6.48
C TYR A 13 17.09 -2.32 6.18
N TYR A 14 17.38 -1.02 6.23
CA TYR A 14 18.70 -0.44 6.06
C TYR A 14 19.24 0.03 7.41
N LYS A 15 20.19 -0.70 8.01
CA LYS A 15 20.84 -0.29 9.27
C LYS A 15 22.29 0.11 9.01
N HIS A 16 22.61 1.37 9.28
CA HIS A 16 23.99 1.84 9.50
C HIS A 16 24.93 1.63 8.30
N GLY A 17 24.43 1.78 7.07
CA GLY A 17 25.25 1.65 5.87
C GLY A 17 25.50 0.22 5.39
N GLU A 18 25.06 -0.79 6.14
CA GLU A 18 25.21 -2.20 5.76
C GLU A 18 23.86 -2.88 5.50
N TYR A 19 23.77 -3.54 4.35
CA TYR A 19 22.62 -4.35 3.96
C TYR A 19 22.68 -5.67 4.72
N LYS A 20 21.67 -5.96 5.53
CA LYS A 20 21.66 -7.14 6.42
C LYS A 20 21.41 -8.49 5.70
N ASN A 21 21.48 -8.53 4.36
CA ASN A 21 21.27 -9.64 3.39
C ASN A 21 20.14 -9.48 2.37
N ASP A 22 19.36 -8.40 2.41
CA ASP A 22 18.26 -8.19 1.45
C ASP A 22 18.46 -6.92 0.63
N ASN A 23 17.80 -6.82 -0.52
CA ASN A 23 17.73 -5.59 -1.32
C ASN A 23 16.57 -4.73 -0.76
N PRO A 24 16.79 -3.86 0.26
CA PRO A 24 15.74 -3.23 1.04
C PRO A 24 14.86 -2.33 0.17
N SER A 25 15.44 -1.72 -0.85
CA SER A 25 14.75 -1.00 -1.90
C SER A 25 13.69 -1.86 -2.56
N LEU A 26 14.00 -3.09 -2.94
CA LEU A 26 13.02 -3.96 -3.60
C LEU A 26 11.89 -4.36 -2.64
N THR A 27 12.21 -4.70 -1.39
CA THR A 27 11.22 -5.07 -0.35
C THR A 27 10.29 -3.91 -0.02
N VAL A 28 10.84 -2.73 0.24
CA VAL A 28 10.06 -1.51 0.52
C VAL A 28 9.23 -1.13 -0.69
N GLY A 29 9.80 -1.25 -1.90
CA GLY A 29 9.06 -1.10 -3.14
C GLY A 29 7.83 -2.00 -3.21
N GLY A 30 8.00 -3.30 -2.93
CA GLY A 30 6.90 -4.27 -2.87
C GLY A 30 5.82 -3.90 -1.86
N ILE A 31 6.19 -3.43 -0.67
CA ILE A 31 5.23 -2.95 0.34
C ILE A 31 4.42 -1.77 -0.21
N PHE A 32 5.06 -0.78 -0.84
CA PHE A 32 4.37 0.36 -1.42
C PHE A 32 3.51 0.01 -2.64
N VAL A 33 3.89 -1.01 -3.43
CA VAL A 33 3.04 -1.56 -4.49
C VAL A 33 1.75 -2.12 -3.86
N GLY A 34 1.89 -2.91 -2.79
CA GLY A 34 0.75 -3.40 -2.01
C GLY A 34 -0.13 -2.28 -1.47
N CYS A 35 0.48 -1.21 -0.93
CA CYS A 35 -0.26 -0.05 -0.44
C CYS A 35 -1.04 0.67 -1.54
N PHE A 36 -0.42 0.98 -2.69
CA PHE A 36 -1.13 1.63 -3.79
C PHE A 36 -2.23 0.75 -4.38
N PHE A 37 -1.97 -0.55 -4.47
CA PHE A 37 -2.97 -1.52 -4.89
C PHE A 37 -4.16 -1.57 -3.93
N GLY A 38 -3.89 -1.63 -2.61
CA GLY A 38 -4.90 -1.58 -1.55
C GLY A 38 -5.72 -0.30 -1.61
N ILE A 39 -5.08 0.87 -1.74
CA ILE A 39 -5.78 2.16 -1.91
C ILE A 39 -6.70 2.12 -3.14
N GLY A 40 -6.19 1.67 -4.28
CA GLY A 40 -6.97 1.60 -5.53
C GLY A 40 -8.20 0.70 -5.39
N LEU A 41 -8.05 -0.48 -4.78
CA LEU A 41 -9.17 -1.38 -4.51
C LEU A 41 -10.17 -0.79 -3.50
N SER A 42 -9.69 -0.13 -2.45
CA SER A 42 -10.55 0.53 -1.47
C SER A 42 -11.37 1.66 -2.08
N ILE A 43 -10.77 2.49 -2.95
CA ILE A 43 -11.49 3.53 -3.70
C ILE A 43 -12.56 2.88 -4.59
N LYS A 44 -12.22 1.82 -5.33
CA LYS A 44 -13.19 1.08 -6.14
C LYS A 44 -14.35 0.56 -5.29
N SER A 45 -14.07 -0.03 -4.13
CA SER A 45 -15.09 -0.51 -3.20
C SER A 45 -16.01 0.63 -2.73
N ILE A 46 -15.46 1.78 -2.35
CA ILE A 46 -16.24 2.95 -1.93
C ILE A 46 -17.13 3.47 -3.06
N ILE A 47 -16.62 3.57 -4.29
CA ILE A 47 -17.43 3.97 -5.46
C ILE A 47 -18.60 3.00 -5.67
N ASN A 48 -18.35 1.71 -5.53
CA ASN A 48 -19.39 0.69 -5.67
C ASN A 48 -20.46 0.80 -4.57
N PHE A 49 -20.08 1.15 -3.33
CA PHE A 49 -21.04 1.43 -2.25
C PHE A 49 -22.02 2.54 -2.58
N THR A 50 -21.57 3.57 -3.31
CA THR A 50 -22.41 4.72 -3.65
C THR A 50 -23.44 4.43 -4.76
N ASN A 51 -23.35 3.29 -5.44
CA ASN A 51 -24.31 2.89 -6.46
C ASN A 51 -25.24 1.78 -5.93
N PRO A 52 -26.48 2.10 -5.53
CA PRO A 52 -27.41 1.15 -4.91
C PRO A 52 -27.88 0.03 -5.85
N LEU A 53 -27.65 0.14 -7.17
CA LEU A 53 -27.93 -0.91 -8.15
C LEU A 53 -26.72 -1.83 -8.41
N PHE A 54 -25.59 -1.56 -7.78
CA PHE A 54 -24.37 -2.33 -7.98
C PHE A 54 -24.38 -3.58 -7.10
N ASP A 55 -24.72 -4.73 -7.68
CA ASP A 55 -24.51 -6.04 -7.06
C ASP A 55 -23.22 -6.69 -7.59
N PRO A 56 -22.13 -6.71 -6.81
CA PRO A 56 -20.84 -7.26 -7.24
C PRO A 56 -20.88 -8.77 -7.51
N VAL A 57 -21.87 -9.51 -7.01
CA VAL A 57 -21.99 -10.96 -7.25
C VAL A 57 -22.69 -11.24 -8.57
N ASN A 58 -23.73 -10.46 -8.89
CA ASN A 58 -24.54 -10.64 -10.09
C ASN A 58 -24.06 -9.81 -11.29
N ASN A 59 -23.11 -8.89 -11.09
CA ASN A 59 -22.51 -8.12 -12.17
C ASN A 59 -21.17 -8.75 -12.64
N PRO A 60 -21.12 -9.42 -13.81
CA PRO A 60 -19.89 -9.97 -14.35
C PRO A 60 -18.82 -8.90 -14.64
N ALA A 61 -19.21 -7.63 -14.87
CA ALA A 61 -18.27 -6.51 -15.03
C ALA A 61 -17.64 -6.06 -13.69
N ALA A 62 -18.23 -6.42 -12.55
CA ALA A 62 -17.66 -6.15 -11.22
C ALA A 62 -16.48 -7.09 -10.90
N LYS A 63 -16.50 -8.31 -11.45
CA LYS A 63 -15.41 -9.28 -11.31
C LYS A 63 -14.21 -8.80 -12.12
N ALA A 64 -13.17 -8.36 -11.41
CA ALA A 64 -11.92 -8.00 -12.05
C ALA A 64 -11.32 -9.24 -12.73
N SER A 65 -11.10 -9.17 -14.04
CA SER A 65 -10.46 -10.25 -14.78
C SER A 65 -8.99 -10.38 -14.33
N LYS A 66 -8.44 -11.60 -14.33
CA LYS A 66 -7.03 -11.84 -13.96
C LYS A 66 -6.04 -10.96 -14.75
N PRO A 67 -6.21 -10.75 -16.07
CA PRO A 67 -5.34 -9.85 -16.84
C PRO A 67 -5.43 -8.40 -16.39
N LEU A 68 -6.64 -7.92 -16.05
CA LEU A 68 -6.83 -6.55 -15.54
C LEU A 68 -6.11 -6.36 -14.20
N MET A 69 -6.20 -7.34 -13.30
CA MET A 69 -5.49 -7.29 -12.00
C MET A 69 -3.98 -7.24 -12.18
N LEU A 70 -3.43 -8.03 -13.11
CA LEU A 70 -2.01 -8.01 -13.45
C LEU A 70 -1.59 -6.65 -14.02
N LEU A 71 -2.38 -6.06 -14.92
CA LEU A 71 -2.12 -4.73 -15.46
C LEU A 71 -2.13 -3.65 -14.36
N VAL A 72 -3.09 -3.71 -13.43
CA VAL A 72 -3.15 -2.78 -12.29
C VAL A 72 -1.91 -2.92 -11.41
N THR A 73 -1.48 -4.15 -11.09
CA THR A 73 -0.25 -4.38 -10.33
C THR A 73 0.98 -3.81 -11.03
N LEU A 74 1.10 -3.99 -12.36
CA LEU A 74 2.18 -3.40 -13.14
C LEU A 74 2.18 -1.87 -13.09
N ILE A 75 1.01 -1.25 -13.24
CA ILE A 75 0.85 0.21 -13.13
C ILE A 75 1.26 0.69 -11.72
N CYS A 76 0.83 0.01 -10.66
CA CYS A 76 1.26 0.32 -9.29
C CYS A 76 2.78 0.20 -9.14
N GLY A 77 3.40 -0.82 -9.73
CA GLY A 77 4.86 -0.98 -9.78
C GLY A 77 5.57 0.19 -10.45
N VAL A 78 5.08 0.61 -11.62
CA VAL A 78 5.61 1.78 -12.35
C VAL A 78 5.44 3.05 -11.52
N LEU A 79 4.29 3.25 -10.87
CA LEU A 79 4.07 4.40 -9.98
C LEU A 79 5.06 4.41 -8.81
N VAL A 80 5.26 3.28 -8.13
CA VAL A 80 6.27 3.16 -7.06
C VAL A 80 7.66 3.50 -7.57
N TYR A 81 8.02 3.02 -8.77
CA TYR A 81 9.30 3.36 -9.40
C TYR A 81 9.46 4.87 -9.56
N PHE A 82 8.49 5.56 -10.17
CA PHE A 82 8.58 7.01 -10.36
C PHE A 82 8.54 7.80 -9.05
N VAL A 83 7.76 7.35 -8.08
CA VAL A 83 7.60 8.06 -6.81
C VAL A 83 8.85 7.94 -5.93
N PHE A 84 9.50 6.77 -5.87
CA PHE A 84 10.57 6.52 -4.90
C PHE A 84 11.93 6.18 -5.52
N TYR A 85 11.99 5.61 -6.71
CA TYR A 85 13.25 5.08 -7.28
C TYR A 85 13.84 5.97 -8.37
N HIS A 86 13.00 6.62 -9.17
CA HIS A 86 13.42 7.54 -10.22
C HIS A 86 14.35 8.63 -9.69
N ASN A 87 15.43 8.92 -10.42
CA ASN A 87 16.47 9.88 -10.02
C ASN A 87 17.06 9.63 -8.63
N LYS A 88 17.18 8.36 -8.22
CA LYS A 88 17.70 7.93 -6.92
C LYS A 88 16.98 8.58 -5.73
N ARG A 89 15.68 8.87 -5.87
CA ARG A 89 14.90 9.61 -4.88
C ARG A 89 14.90 8.94 -3.50
N HIS A 90 14.92 7.61 -3.42
CA HIS A 90 15.04 6.85 -2.18
C HIS A 90 16.29 7.24 -1.37
N GLN A 91 17.44 7.49 -2.02
CA GLN A 91 18.65 7.97 -1.36
C GLN A 91 18.46 9.40 -0.84
N LYS A 92 17.84 10.29 -1.63
CA LYS A 92 17.54 11.66 -1.19
C LYS A 92 16.62 11.68 0.03
N ILE A 93 15.60 10.83 0.04
CA ILE A 93 14.69 10.67 1.18
C ILE A 93 15.44 10.17 2.41
N TYR A 94 16.34 9.19 2.25
CA TYR A 94 17.17 8.69 3.35
C TYR A 94 18.05 9.81 3.93
N GLU A 95 18.82 10.50 3.09
CA GLU A 95 19.70 11.58 3.52
C GLU A 95 18.94 12.71 4.23
N GLN A 96 17.73 13.03 3.77
CA GLN A 96 16.90 14.08 4.35
C GLN A 96 16.43 13.77 5.78
N PHE A 97 16.14 12.50 6.09
CA PHE A 97 15.49 12.11 7.36
C PHE A 97 16.37 11.28 8.29
N LYS A 98 17.62 10.95 7.89
CA LYS A 98 18.51 10.07 8.67
C LYS A 98 18.79 10.55 10.09
N GLU A 99 18.79 11.87 10.32
CA GLU A 99 19.09 12.48 11.62
C GLU A 99 17.84 12.75 12.47
N ASP A 100 16.64 12.48 11.95
CA ASP A 100 15.39 12.74 12.67
C ASP A 100 15.16 11.70 13.78
N GLY A 101 15.27 12.14 15.04
CA GLY A 101 15.13 11.28 16.22
C GLY A 101 13.76 10.61 16.34
N PHE A 102 12.67 11.28 15.93
CA PHE A 102 11.35 10.70 15.99
C PHE A 102 11.17 9.62 14.92
N LEU A 103 11.57 9.90 13.67
CA LEU A 103 11.44 8.95 12.57
C LEU A 103 12.33 7.70 12.74
N ASN A 104 13.39 7.82 13.53
CA ASN A 104 14.26 6.70 13.91
C ASN A 104 13.75 5.88 15.10
N SER A 105 12.72 6.37 15.82
CA SER A 105 12.19 5.72 17.01
C SER A 105 11.47 4.40 16.70
N LYS A 106 11.41 3.50 17.71
CA LYS A 106 10.64 2.25 17.63
C LYS A 106 9.14 2.51 17.44
N LEU A 107 8.63 3.59 18.05
CA LEU A 107 7.23 3.99 17.93
C LEU A 107 6.87 4.35 16.48
N ALA A 108 7.70 5.17 15.83
CA ALA A 108 7.49 5.54 14.44
C ALA A 108 7.48 4.30 13.52
N LYS A 109 8.39 3.34 13.75
CA LYS A 109 8.41 2.06 13.02
C LYS A 109 7.12 1.27 13.20
N TYR A 110 6.68 1.10 14.44
CA TYR A 110 5.43 0.40 14.74
C TYR A 110 4.24 1.06 14.04
N LEU A 111 4.12 2.39 14.12
CA LEU A 111 3.04 3.14 13.46
C LEU A 111 3.11 3.02 11.94
N ALA A 112 4.29 3.09 11.34
CA ALA A 112 4.48 2.98 9.90
C ALA A 112 4.06 1.62 9.36
N PHE A 113 4.51 0.52 9.98
CA PHE A 113 4.12 -0.83 9.57
C PHE A 113 2.64 -1.10 9.79
N THR A 114 2.09 -0.68 10.94
CA THR A 114 0.65 -0.80 11.22
C THR A 114 -0.16 -0.07 10.16
N THR A 115 0.26 1.14 9.78
CA THR A 115 -0.39 1.94 8.73
C THR A 115 -0.35 1.22 7.38
N ALA A 116 0.82 0.69 6.96
CA ALA A 116 0.95 -0.04 5.71
C ALA A 116 0.04 -1.30 5.68
N ILE A 117 0.03 -2.08 6.77
CA ILE A 117 -0.80 -3.28 6.90
C ILE A 117 -2.29 -2.91 6.81
N LEU A 118 -2.73 -1.88 7.53
CA LEU A 118 -4.12 -1.42 7.49
C LEU A 118 -4.53 -0.98 6.09
N ILE A 119 -3.66 -0.27 5.36
CA ILE A 119 -3.93 0.12 3.97
C ILE A 119 -4.07 -1.11 3.08
N ILE A 120 -3.16 -2.08 3.18
CA ILE A 120 -3.18 -3.31 2.37
C ILE A 120 -4.45 -4.13 2.63
N ILE A 121 -4.87 -4.24 3.89
CA ILE A 121 -6.03 -5.05 4.30
C ILE A 121 -7.35 -4.27 4.15
N SER A 122 -7.32 -2.94 4.03
CA SER A 122 -8.52 -2.09 3.94
C SER A 122 -9.57 -2.53 2.90
N PRO A 123 -9.22 -3.04 1.70
CA PRO A 123 -10.22 -3.50 0.74
C PRO A 123 -11.04 -4.68 1.26
N LEU A 124 -10.41 -5.58 2.03
CA LEU A 124 -11.09 -6.73 2.62
C LEU A 124 -12.07 -6.28 3.70
N ILE A 125 -11.65 -5.33 4.55
CA ILE A 125 -12.52 -4.74 5.59
C ILE A 125 -13.74 -4.09 4.94
N LEU A 126 -13.53 -3.29 3.89
CA LEU A 126 -14.62 -2.65 3.15
C LEU A 126 -15.56 -3.66 2.49
N ALA A 127 -15.03 -4.74 1.93
CA ALA A 127 -15.85 -5.80 1.34
C ALA A 127 -16.72 -6.51 2.40
N LEU A 128 -16.16 -6.80 3.58
CA LEU A 128 -16.91 -7.40 4.69
C LEU A 128 -18.02 -6.47 5.20
N LEU A 129 -17.71 -5.17 5.34
CA LEU A 129 -18.70 -4.16 5.70
C LEU A 129 -19.81 -4.05 4.65
N TYR A 130 -19.48 -4.15 3.36
CA TYR A 130 -20.45 -4.14 2.27
C TYR A 130 -21.43 -5.30 2.41
N ASN A 131 -20.91 -6.52 2.56
CA ASN A 131 -21.75 -7.70 2.74
C ASN A 131 -22.66 -7.53 3.97
N LYS A 132 -22.11 -7.02 5.08
CA LYS A 132 -22.89 -6.86 6.30
C LYS A 132 -24.02 -5.83 6.14
N ILE A 133 -23.75 -4.69 5.52
CA ILE A 133 -24.71 -3.59 5.36
C ILE A 133 -25.76 -3.92 4.28
N CYS A 134 -25.33 -4.38 3.11
CA CYS A 134 -26.21 -4.56 1.96
C CYS A 134 -26.90 -5.93 1.94
N ARG A 135 -26.32 -6.96 2.56
CA ARG A 135 -26.83 -8.34 2.52
C ARG A 135 -27.17 -8.94 3.88
N GLY A 136 -26.77 -8.29 4.97
CA GLY A 136 -27.11 -8.69 6.34
C GLY A 136 -26.17 -9.71 6.99
N TYR A 137 -25.25 -10.31 6.23
CA TYR A 137 -24.30 -11.33 6.69
C TYR A 137 -22.84 -10.96 6.37
N TRP A 138 -21.88 -11.58 7.06
CA TRP A 138 -20.46 -11.20 6.97
C TRP A 138 -19.73 -11.83 5.76
N VAL A 139 -20.09 -13.05 5.36
CA VAL A 139 -19.45 -13.82 4.27
C VAL A 139 -20.52 -14.40 3.34
#